data_AF-A0A4C1UJN6-F1
#
_entry.id   AF-A0A4C1UJN6-F1
#
_cell.length_a   1.000
_cell.length_b   1.000
_cell.length_c   1.000
_cell.angle_alpha   90.00
_cell.angle_beta   90.00
_cell.angle_gamma   90.00
#
_symmetry.space_group_name_H-M   'P 1'
#
loop_
_entity.id
_entity.type
_entity.pdbx_description
1 polymer ?
#
loop_
_entity_poly.entity_id
_entity_poly.type
_entity_poly.pdbx_seq_one_letter_code
_entity_poly.pdbx_strand_id
1 'polypeptide(L)'
;MEKERVKYLKRKGQVKHIHYEFQGKKAKRKNWKKNSQTYRYKTAKVRKNLAKLLDETPHPSSGLVIQNNNEVRNLAAIRRRQQLRRRTAIFYSKISRLQERLNREIRNKEKYRKRCQRLIKNNQTSPEAKVSALLKNIKVPEVVRKKLILSEVLTKQLKDRYINLKKHVEKKKYFEIIKPDLLKKHKLLHLSKPFFRHGTYKKTGTRKINAQFMKVKKDIEDFLENDENSRMCPGKKDFIRSKGESQAMAKAHLMASVVL
;
A
#
# COMPACT_ATOMS: atom_id res chain seq x y z
N MET A 1 -14.36 22.97 32.23
CA MET A 1 -13.72 22.26 31.10
C MET A 1 -13.21 23.20 29.99
N GLU A 2 -14.01 23.64 29.01
CA GLU A 2 -13.49 24.47 27.88
C GLU A 2 -12.99 25.86 28.31
N LYS A 3 -13.72 26.51 29.23
CA LYS A 3 -13.41 27.87 29.74
C LYS A 3 -12.10 27.91 30.54
N GLU A 4 -11.75 26.83 31.25
CA GLU A 4 -10.52 26.75 32.07
C GLU A 4 -9.28 26.52 31.20
N ARG A 5 -9.42 25.72 30.13
CA ARG A 5 -8.37 25.52 29.13
C ARG A 5 -7.94 26.83 28.46
N VAL A 6 -8.90 27.68 28.11
CA VAL A 6 -8.63 29.00 27.50
C VAL A 6 -7.96 29.94 28.50
N LYS A 7 -8.31 29.87 29.79
CA LYS A 7 -7.69 30.67 30.86
C LYS A 7 -6.23 30.26 31.08
N TYR A 8 -5.93 28.96 31.02
CA TYR A 8 -4.57 28.41 31.13
C TYR A 8 -3.67 28.80 29.95
N LEU A 9 -4.18 28.77 28.72
CA LEU A 9 -3.43 29.15 27.50
C LEU A 9 -3.13 30.67 27.41
N LYS A 10 -4.02 31.52 27.97
CA LYS A 10 -3.78 32.97 28.09
C LYS A 10 -2.61 33.31 29.03
N ARG A 11 -2.47 32.58 30.15
CA ARG A 11 -1.39 32.79 31.13
C ARG A 11 0.01 32.45 30.58
N LYS A 12 0.11 31.51 29.64
CA LYS A 12 1.38 31.10 29.00
C LYS A 12 1.78 31.96 27.78
N GLY A 13 1.07 33.05 27.48
CA GLY A 13 1.42 33.95 26.38
C GLY A 13 1.29 33.36 24.97
N GLN A 14 0.69 32.17 24.81
CA GLN A 14 0.59 31.46 23.52
C GLN A 14 -0.62 31.87 22.66
N VAL A 15 -1.40 32.86 23.11
CA VAL A 15 -2.52 33.40 22.34
C VAL A 15 -2.14 34.79 21.84
N LYS A 16 -1.93 34.93 20.53
CA LYS A 16 -1.75 36.23 19.88
C LYS A 16 -2.95 37.12 20.21
N HIS A 17 -2.69 38.33 20.69
CA HIS A 17 -3.71 39.34 20.95
C HIS A 17 -4.38 39.70 19.61
N ILE A 18 -5.58 39.18 19.37
CA ILE A 18 -6.36 39.51 18.16
C ILE A 18 -6.78 40.97 18.31
N HIS A 19 -6.08 41.85 17.58
CA HIS A 19 -6.43 43.26 17.50
C HIS A 19 -7.88 43.41 17.00
N TYR A 20 -8.63 44.27 17.68
CA TYR A 20 -10.09 44.33 17.69
C TYR A 20 -10.71 44.70 16.33
N GLU A 21 -11.05 43.70 15.51
CA GLU A 21 -11.98 43.86 14.39
C GLU A 21 -13.45 44.14 14.82
N PHE A 22 -13.71 44.15 16.13
CA PHE A 22 -15.05 44.27 16.69
C PHE A 22 -15.60 45.71 16.70
N GLN A 23 -14.74 46.73 16.77
CA GLN A 23 -15.19 48.13 16.78
C GLN A 23 -15.79 48.55 15.43
N GLY A 24 -15.16 48.15 14.32
CA GLY A 24 -15.68 48.39 12.97
C GLY A 24 -17.03 47.71 12.70
N LYS A 25 -17.28 46.52 13.28
CA LYS A 25 -18.55 45.80 13.14
C LYS A 25 -19.70 46.49 13.86
N LYS A 26 -19.46 47.06 15.06
CA LYS A 26 -20.45 47.89 15.78
C LYS A 26 -20.77 49.19 15.02
N ALA A 27 -19.75 49.89 14.53
CA ALA A 27 -19.92 51.12 13.74
C ALA A 27 -20.72 50.86 12.46
N LYS A 28 -20.38 49.80 11.71
CA LYS A 28 -21.14 49.38 10.51
C LYS A 28 -22.59 49.06 10.83
N ARG A 29 -22.87 48.37 11.95
CA ARG A 29 -24.24 48.06 12.38
C ARG A 29 -25.02 49.33 12.78
N LYS A 30 -24.38 50.32 13.40
CA LYS A 30 -24.97 51.63 13.74
C LYS A 30 -25.35 52.41 12.47
N ASN A 31 -24.45 52.46 11.48
CA ASN A 31 -24.73 53.09 10.19
C ASN A 31 -25.83 52.35 9.41
N TRP A 32 -25.85 51.01 9.43
CA TRP A 32 -26.92 50.25 8.80
C TRP A 32 -28.30 50.55 9.40
N LYS A 33 -28.41 50.66 10.74
CA LYS A 33 -29.65 51.06 11.41
C LYS A 33 -30.12 52.46 10.98
N LYS A 34 -29.21 53.44 10.97
CA LYS A 34 -29.51 54.82 10.52
C LYS A 34 -29.98 54.86 9.07
N ASN A 35 -29.28 54.18 8.17
CA ASN A 35 -29.62 54.17 6.75
C ASN A 35 -30.95 53.47 6.48
N SER A 36 -31.22 52.35 7.18
CA SER A 36 -32.49 51.63 7.09
C SER A 36 -33.67 52.48 7.57
N GLN A 37 -33.50 53.21 8.68
CA GLN A 37 -34.53 54.12 9.19
C GLN A 37 -34.79 55.28 8.22
N THR A 38 -33.73 55.85 7.65
CA THR A 38 -33.83 56.93 6.64
C THR A 38 -34.55 56.45 5.39
N TYR A 39 -34.23 55.26 4.90
CA TYR A 39 -34.90 54.65 3.75
C TYR A 39 -36.39 54.45 4.03
N ARG A 40 -36.75 53.83 5.17
CA ARG A 40 -38.15 53.62 5.57
C ARG A 40 -38.92 54.94 5.66
N TYR A 41 -38.33 55.98 6.25
CA TYR A 41 -38.93 57.30 6.33
C TYR A 41 -39.17 57.91 4.95
N LYS A 42 -38.16 57.88 4.07
CA LYS A 42 -38.29 58.38 2.68
C LYS A 42 -39.38 57.63 1.91
N THR A 43 -39.43 56.30 2.01
CA THR A 43 -40.46 55.49 1.34
C THR A 43 -41.86 55.80 1.89
N ALA A 44 -42.00 55.98 3.21
CA ALA A 44 -43.28 56.35 3.82
C ALA A 44 -43.73 57.75 3.38
N LYS A 45 -42.80 58.72 3.28
CA LYS A 45 -43.09 60.07 2.79
C LYS A 45 -43.54 60.06 1.33
N VAL A 46 -42.86 59.32 0.46
CA VAL A 46 -43.27 59.16 -0.94
C VAL A 46 -44.65 58.51 -1.04
N ARG A 47 -44.93 57.47 -0.25
CA ARG A 47 -46.26 56.83 -0.22
C ARG A 47 -47.37 57.78 0.25
N LYS A 48 -47.11 58.58 1.29
CA LYS A 48 -48.08 59.59 1.77
C LYS A 48 -48.31 60.69 0.73
N ASN A 49 -47.26 61.15 0.07
CA ASN A 49 -47.38 62.14 -1.01
C ASN A 49 -48.13 61.57 -2.22
N LEU A 50 -47.89 60.31 -2.57
CA LEU A 50 -48.61 59.63 -3.65
C LEU A 50 -50.09 59.41 -3.30
N ALA A 51 -50.39 59.06 -2.05
CA ALA A 51 -51.77 58.94 -1.57
C ALA A 51 -52.51 60.28 -1.65
N LYS A 52 -51.87 61.39 -1.23
CA LYS A 52 -52.45 62.73 -1.38
C LYS A 52 -52.70 63.11 -2.85
N LEU A 53 -51.77 62.78 -3.74
CA LEU A 53 -51.94 63.05 -5.18
C LEU A 53 -53.10 62.24 -5.78
N LEU A 54 -53.30 61.00 -5.32
CA LEU A 54 -54.41 60.15 -5.74
C LEU A 54 -55.77 60.62 -5.19
N ASP A 55 -55.81 61.18 -3.98
CA ASP A 55 -57.03 61.77 -3.40
C ASP A 55 -57.42 63.11 -4.06
N GLU A 56 -56.47 63.86 -4.63
CA GLU A 56 -56.70 65.15 -5.31
C GLU A 56 -57.00 65.01 -6.82
N THR A 57 -56.98 63.80 -7.38
CA THR A 57 -57.26 63.58 -8.80
C THR A 57 -58.70 63.05 -8.96
N PRO A 58 -59.63 63.75 -9.65
CA PRO A 58 -60.95 63.21 -9.90
C PRO A 58 -60.85 61.90 -10.71
N HIS A 59 -61.69 60.92 -10.35
CA HIS A 59 -61.72 59.59 -10.96
C HIS A 59 -61.65 59.66 -12.49
N PRO A 60 -60.74 58.92 -13.15
CA PRO A 60 -60.75 58.86 -14.60
C PRO A 60 -62.02 58.13 -15.05
N SER A 61 -62.87 58.85 -15.78
CA SER A 61 -63.96 58.26 -16.55
C SER A 61 -63.40 57.17 -17.47
N SER A 62 -64.08 56.02 -17.54
CA SER A 62 -63.73 54.82 -18.31
C SER A 62 -62.95 55.11 -19.59
N GLY A 63 -61.62 54.99 -19.51
CA GLY A 63 -60.70 55.24 -20.62
C GLY A 63 -59.76 54.06 -20.80
N LEU A 64 -60.02 53.30 -21.87
CA LEU A 64 -59.19 52.29 -22.54
C LEU A 64 -57.79 52.04 -21.92
N VAL A 65 -57.62 50.83 -21.36
CA VAL A 65 -56.32 50.32 -20.90
C VAL A 65 -55.42 50.04 -22.11
N ILE A 66 -54.64 51.03 -22.50
CA ILE A 66 -53.49 50.81 -23.39
C ILE A 66 -52.43 50.09 -22.56
N GLN A 67 -52.36 48.76 -22.70
CA GLN A 67 -51.29 47.97 -22.08
C GLN A 67 -49.96 48.36 -22.74
N ASN A 68 -49.14 49.14 -22.03
CA ASN A 68 -47.78 49.48 -22.44
C ASN A 68 -46.92 48.21 -22.51
N ASN A 69 -46.79 47.62 -23.70
CA ASN A 69 -45.97 46.43 -23.99
C ASN A 69 -44.49 46.55 -23.50
N ASN A 70 -43.99 47.77 -23.32
CA ASN A 70 -42.65 48.05 -22.82
C ASN A 70 -42.48 47.74 -21.32
N GLU A 71 -43.53 47.90 -20.50
CA GLU A 71 -43.47 47.61 -19.06
C GLU A 71 -43.40 46.10 -18.80
N VAL A 72 -44.18 45.30 -19.54
CA VAL A 72 -44.18 43.83 -19.45
C VAL A 72 -42.81 43.26 -19.90
N ARG A 73 -42.22 43.80 -20.98
CA ARG A 73 -40.85 43.43 -21.43
C ARG A 73 -39.78 43.76 -20.38
N ASN A 74 -39.88 44.92 -19.72
CA ASN A 74 -38.96 45.33 -18.66
C ASN A 74 -39.07 44.43 -17.41
N LEU A 75 -40.28 44.04 -17.00
CA LEU A 75 -40.49 43.11 -15.89
C LEU A 75 -39.93 41.71 -16.19
N ALA A 76 -40.10 41.21 -17.41
CA ALA A 76 -39.53 39.94 -17.85
C ALA A 76 -37.99 39.97 -17.86
N ALA A 77 -37.37 41.06 -18.30
CA ALA A 77 -35.92 41.25 -18.26
C ALA A 77 -35.39 41.30 -16.81
N ILE A 78 -36.09 41.99 -15.91
CA ILE A 78 -35.75 42.05 -14.48
C ILE A 78 -35.86 40.66 -13.83
N ARG A 79 -36.93 39.90 -14.12
CA ARG A 79 -37.10 38.51 -13.64
C ARG A 79 -35.96 37.60 -14.11
N ARG A 80 -35.60 37.66 -15.39
CA ARG A 80 -34.48 36.88 -15.96
C ARG A 80 -33.15 37.22 -15.28
N ARG A 81 -32.86 38.51 -15.07
CA ARG A 81 -31.66 38.97 -14.35
C ARG A 81 -31.64 38.49 -12.90
N GLN A 82 -32.78 38.48 -12.22
CA GLN A 82 -32.89 37.99 -10.85
C GLN A 82 -32.70 36.47 -10.77
N GLN A 83 -33.28 35.70 -11.70
CA GLN A 83 -33.06 34.26 -11.81
C GLN A 83 -31.59 33.93 -12.07
N LEU A 84 -30.93 34.67 -12.97
CA LEU A 84 -29.51 34.50 -13.24
C LEU A 84 -28.68 34.74 -11.97
N ARG A 85 -28.91 35.86 -11.26
CA ARG A 85 -28.22 36.15 -9.99
C ARG A 85 -28.38 35.02 -8.96
N ARG A 86 -29.60 34.46 -8.85
CA ARG A 86 -29.88 33.32 -7.95
C ARG A 86 -29.10 32.07 -8.39
N ARG A 87 -29.13 31.71 -9.68
CA ARG A 87 -28.38 30.56 -10.22
C ARG A 87 -26.88 30.71 -9.98
N THR A 88 -26.34 31.88 -10.31
CA THR A 88 -24.92 32.22 -10.09
C THR A 88 -24.53 32.10 -8.63
N ALA A 89 -25.35 32.61 -7.70
CA ALA A 89 -25.11 32.47 -6.27
C ALA A 89 -25.12 31.00 -5.80
N ILE A 90 -26.04 30.18 -6.31
CA ILE A 90 -26.10 28.74 -6.03
C ILE A 90 -24.83 28.05 -6.53
N PHE A 91 -24.38 28.35 -7.74
CA PHE A 91 -23.16 27.75 -8.29
C PHE A 91 -21.91 28.14 -7.49
N TYR A 92 -21.73 29.42 -7.17
CA TYR A 92 -20.60 29.84 -6.35
C TYR A 92 -20.64 29.25 -4.93
N SER A 93 -21.82 29.13 -4.32
CA SER A 93 -21.97 28.44 -3.04
C SER A 93 -21.59 26.96 -3.15
N LYS A 94 -22.02 26.28 -4.23
CA LYS A 94 -21.67 24.88 -4.48
C LYS A 94 -20.16 24.70 -4.68
N ILE A 95 -19.52 25.58 -5.46
CA ILE A 95 -18.07 25.59 -5.67
C ILE A 95 -17.35 25.78 -4.33
N SER A 96 -17.75 26.76 -3.54
CA SER A 96 -17.15 27.04 -2.23
C SER A 96 -17.29 25.83 -1.29
N ARG A 97 -18.47 25.20 -1.22
CA ARG A 97 -18.71 24.01 -0.40
C ARG A 97 -17.88 22.81 -0.86
N LEU A 98 -17.71 22.63 -2.16
CA LEU A 98 -16.87 21.55 -2.72
C LEU A 98 -15.39 21.80 -2.42
N GLN A 99 -14.91 23.04 -2.55
CA GLN A 99 -13.54 23.42 -2.19
C GLN A 99 -13.27 23.18 -0.70
N GLU A 100 -14.22 23.56 0.17
CA GLU A 100 -14.10 23.30 1.61
C GLU A 100 -14.05 21.80 1.92
N ARG A 101 -14.91 21.01 1.28
CA ARG A 101 -14.91 19.54 1.41
C ARG A 101 -13.58 18.94 0.95
N LEU A 102 -13.07 19.37 -0.21
CA LEU A 102 -11.77 18.92 -0.72
C LEU A 102 -10.65 19.25 0.26
N ASN A 103 -10.60 20.49 0.78
CA ASN A 103 -9.62 20.91 1.76
C ASN A 103 -9.74 20.14 3.10
N ARG A 104 -10.96 19.75 3.49
CA ARG A 104 -11.18 18.88 4.65
C ARG A 104 -10.64 17.47 4.39
N GLU A 105 -10.88 16.91 3.21
CA GLU A 105 -10.34 15.60 2.86
C GLU A 105 -8.82 15.59 2.73
N ILE A 106 -8.21 16.65 2.19
CA ILE A 106 -6.74 16.79 2.16
C ILE A 106 -6.18 16.81 3.59
N ARG A 107 -6.80 17.58 4.49
CA ARG A 107 -6.42 17.62 5.92
C ARG A 107 -6.59 16.26 6.59
N ASN A 108 -7.69 15.57 6.33
CA ASN A 108 -7.96 14.23 6.84
C ASN A 108 -6.90 13.23 6.34
N LYS A 109 -6.64 13.20 5.04
CA LYS A 109 -5.61 12.36 4.42
C LYS A 109 -4.25 12.57 5.08
N GLU A 110 -3.84 13.81 5.28
CA GLU A 110 -2.56 14.11 5.92
C GLU A 110 -2.54 13.70 7.41
N LYS A 111 -3.65 13.91 8.13
CA LYS A 111 -3.82 13.45 9.51
C LYS A 111 -3.68 11.93 9.61
N TYR A 112 -4.37 11.18 8.75
CA TYR A 112 -4.30 9.72 8.72
C TYR A 112 -2.92 9.23 8.27
N ARG A 113 -2.30 9.85 7.27
CA ARG A 113 -0.91 9.57 6.86
C ARG A 113 0.06 9.67 8.03
N LYS A 114 0.01 10.79 8.77
CA LYS A 114 0.84 11.01 9.97
C LYS A 114 0.53 10.00 11.07
N ARG A 115 -0.75 9.64 11.28
CA ARG A 115 -1.14 8.63 12.26
C ARG A 115 -0.57 7.26 11.91
N CYS A 116 -0.71 6.82 10.66
CA CYS A 116 -0.15 5.56 10.18
C CYS A 116 1.38 5.54 10.32
N GLN A 117 2.07 6.63 9.96
CA GLN A 117 3.52 6.71 10.11
C GLN A 117 3.98 6.58 11.56
N ARG A 118 3.28 7.20 12.52
CA ARG A 118 3.57 7.04 13.95
C ARG A 118 3.34 5.61 14.42
N LEU A 119 2.24 4.98 14.01
CA LEU A 119 1.96 3.59 14.36
C LEU A 119 3.03 2.64 13.80
N ILE A 120 3.47 2.86 12.56
CA ILE A 120 4.57 2.08 11.96
C ILE A 120 5.85 2.27 12.76
N LYS A 121 6.23 3.51 13.10
CA LYS A 121 7.44 3.77 13.91
C LYS A 121 7.36 3.15 15.30
N ASN A 122 6.22 3.22 15.96
CA ASN A 122 6.03 2.64 17.30
C ASN A 122 6.04 1.11 17.27
N ASN A 123 5.52 0.51 16.19
CA ASN A 123 5.51 -0.94 16.01
C ASN A 123 6.83 -1.50 15.49
N GLN A 124 7.71 -0.64 14.93
CA GLN A 124 9.07 -1.03 14.56
C GLN A 124 9.93 -1.16 15.82
N THR A 125 9.94 -2.35 16.39
CA THR A 125 10.86 -2.70 17.46
C THR A 125 12.31 -2.65 16.95
N SER A 126 13.17 -1.95 17.70
CA SER A 126 14.62 -2.00 17.47
C SER A 126 15.12 -3.43 17.75
N PRO A 127 16.11 -3.95 17.00
CA PRO A 127 16.74 -5.24 17.29
C PRO A 127 17.15 -5.38 18.76
N GLU A 128 17.69 -4.31 19.35
CA GLU A 128 18.08 -4.28 20.76
C GLU A 128 16.88 -4.33 21.71
N ALA A 129 15.79 -3.62 21.38
CA ALA A 129 14.56 -3.67 22.17
C ALA A 129 13.93 -5.07 22.12
N LYS A 130 14.00 -5.75 20.97
CA LYS A 130 13.50 -7.12 20.81
C LYS A 130 14.32 -8.12 21.63
N VAL A 131 15.65 -8.01 21.60
CA VAL A 131 16.53 -8.83 22.45
C VAL A 131 16.30 -8.53 23.93
N SER A 132 16.16 -7.27 24.30
CA SER A 132 15.90 -6.87 25.70
C SER A 132 14.54 -7.35 26.20
N ALA A 133 13.51 -7.36 25.33
CA ALA A 133 12.21 -7.94 25.64
C ALA A 133 12.29 -9.47 25.81
N LEU A 134 13.07 -10.16 24.98
CA LEU A 134 13.31 -11.60 25.10
C LEU A 134 14.09 -11.96 26.38
N LEU A 135 14.98 -11.07 26.83
CA LEU A 135 15.84 -11.27 28.00
C LEU A 135 15.32 -10.58 29.28
N LYS A 136 14.07 -10.09 29.30
CA LYS A 136 13.55 -9.19 30.35
C LYS A 136 13.82 -9.65 31.79
N ASN A 137 13.82 -10.97 32.04
CA ASN A 137 14.05 -11.56 33.36
C ASN A 137 15.27 -12.50 33.42
N ILE A 138 16.13 -12.51 32.38
CA ILE A 138 17.26 -13.44 32.29
C ILE A 138 18.56 -12.64 32.26
N LYS A 139 19.41 -12.86 33.26
CA LYS A 139 20.75 -12.27 33.30
C LYS A 139 21.66 -13.07 32.37
N VAL A 140 22.08 -12.45 31.27
CA VAL A 140 22.90 -13.08 30.24
C VAL A 140 24.23 -12.33 30.12
N PRO A 141 25.37 -13.03 29.94
CA PRO A 141 26.66 -12.39 29.69
C PRO A 141 26.62 -11.46 28.46
N GLU A 142 27.36 -10.36 28.53
CA GLU A 142 27.33 -9.32 27.50
C GLU A 142 27.72 -9.85 26.10
N VAL A 143 28.66 -10.80 26.04
CA VAL A 143 29.08 -11.46 24.78
C VAL A 143 27.91 -12.14 24.09
N VAL A 144 27.05 -12.83 24.85
CA VAL A 144 25.88 -13.52 24.30
C VAL A 144 24.82 -12.50 23.88
N ARG A 145 24.63 -11.43 24.66
CA ARG A 145 23.73 -10.32 24.30
C ARG A 145 24.15 -9.67 22.98
N LYS A 146 25.44 -9.37 22.77
CA LYS A 146 25.99 -8.82 21.52
C LYS A 146 25.74 -9.76 20.33
N LYS A 147 25.95 -11.07 20.51
CA LYS A 147 25.67 -12.08 19.47
C LYS A 147 24.18 -12.13 19.10
N LEU A 148 23.28 -12.05 20.09
CA LEU A 148 21.84 -12.02 19.85
C LEU A 148 21.40 -10.76 19.10
N ILE A 149 21.88 -9.58 19.53
CA ILE A 149 21.60 -8.32 18.84
C ILE A 149 22.07 -8.39 17.38
N LEU A 150 23.28 -8.90 17.14
CA LEU A 150 23.80 -9.07 15.79
C LEU A 150 22.91 -9.99 14.94
N SER A 151 22.43 -11.11 15.51
CA SER A 151 21.54 -12.02 14.78
C SER A 151 20.20 -11.37 14.39
N GLU A 152 19.65 -10.51 15.25
CA GLU A 152 18.42 -9.76 14.97
C GLU A 152 18.65 -8.63 13.96
N VAL A 153 19.79 -7.94 14.04
CA VAL A 153 20.20 -6.92 13.04
C VAL A 153 20.31 -7.55 11.66
N LEU A 154 21.01 -8.69 11.55
CA LEU A 154 21.15 -9.41 10.29
C LEU A 154 19.79 -9.85 9.76
N THR A 155 18.92 -10.40 10.61
CA THR A 155 17.57 -10.82 10.23
C THR A 155 16.74 -9.65 9.68
N LYS A 156 16.80 -8.49 10.34
CA LYS A 156 16.10 -7.28 9.91
C LYS A 156 16.63 -6.77 8.57
N GLN A 157 17.95 -6.63 8.43
CA GLN A 157 18.58 -6.17 7.18
C GLN A 157 18.27 -7.10 6.01
N LEU A 158 18.30 -8.42 6.22
CA LEU A 158 17.98 -9.39 5.18
C LEU A 158 16.53 -9.27 4.72
N LYS A 159 15.58 -9.12 5.67
CA LYS A 159 14.15 -8.92 5.36
C LYS A 159 13.89 -7.60 4.66
N ASP A 160 14.45 -6.50 5.18
CA ASP A 160 14.24 -5.15 4.64
C ASP A 160 14.78 -5.06 3.20
N ARG A 161 16.01 -5.54 2.95
CA ARG A 161 16.58 -5.57 1.60
C ARG A 161 15.75 -6.45 0.67
N TYR A 162 15.30 -7.62 1.12
CA TYR A 162 14.45 -8.51 0.32
C TYR A 162 13.10 -7.88 -0.06
N ILE A 163 12.42 -7.20 0.88
CA ILE A 163 11.14 -6.52 0.64
C ILE A 163 11.32 -5.37 -0.34
N ASN A 164 12.44 -4.65 -0.26
CA ASN A 164 12.74 -3.53 -1.16
C ASN A 164 13.04 -3.97 -2.60
N LEU A 165 13.40 -5.23 -2.83
CA LEU A 165 13.59 -5.78 -4.18
C LEU A 165 12.23 -6.07 -4.82
N LYS A 166 11.97 -5.50 -6.00
CA LYS A 166 10.70 -5.69 -6.72
C LYS A 166 10.73 -6.93 -7.60
N LYS A 167 11.82 -7.15 -8.35
CA LYS A 167 11.89 -8.22 -9.35
C LYS A 167 12.36 -9.54 -8.75
N HIS A 168 11.80 -10.65 -9.23
CA HIS A 168 12.20 -11.99 -8.81
C HIS A 168 13.67 -12.31 -9.14
N VAL A 169 14.18 -11.82 -10.27
CA VAL A 169 15.58 -12.01 -10.68
C VAL A 169 16.54 -11.35 -9.69
N GLU A 170 16.24 -10.13 -9.24
CA GLU A 170 17.06 -9.40 -8.27
C GLU A 170 17.04 -10.08 -6.90
N LYS A 171 15.87 -10.60 -6.49
CA LYS A 171 15.75 -11.42 -5.28
C LYS A 171 16.64 -12.66 -5.34
N LYS A 172 16.67 -13.35 -6.48
CA LYS A 172 17.55 -14.52 -6.68
C LYS A 172 19.03 -14.14 -6.55
N LYS A 173 19.48 -13.11 -7.27
CA LYS A 173 20.86 -12.60 -7.22
C LYS A 173 21.27 -12.17 -5.81
N TYR A 174 20.36 -11.53 -5.08
CA TYR A 174 20.61 -11.11 -3.70
C TYR A 174 20.95 -12.29 -2.78
N PHE A 175 20.28 -13.44 -2.94
CA PHE A 175 20.60 -14.64 -2.18
C PHE A 175 21.88 -15.33 -2.64
N GLU A 176 22.21 -15.28 -3.94
CA GLU A 176 23.49 -15.79 -4.45
C GLU A 176 24.70 -15.04 -3.84
N ILE A 177 24.53 -13.73 -3.56
CA ILE A 177 25.56 -12.90 -2.91
C ILE A 177 25.71 -13.22 -1.41
N ILE A 178 24.64 -13.70 -0.76
CA ILE A 178 24.68 -13.99 0.69
C ILE A 178 25.42 -15.31 0.93
N LYS A 179 26.58 -15.22 1.59
CA LYS A 179 27.37 -16.39 1.96
C LYS A 179 26.62 -17.29 2.96
N PRO A 180 26.42 -18.59 2.66
CA PRO A 180 25.70 -19.50 3.54
C PRO A 180 26.42 -19.73 4.88
N ASP A 181 27.75 -19.66 4.92
CA ASP A 181 28.54 -19.82 6.15
C ASP A 181 28.25 -18.72 7.18
N LEU A 182 28.03 -17.49 6.72
CA LEU A 182 27.68 -16.37 7.59
C LEU A 182 26.30 -16.60 8.24
N LEU A 183 25.33 -17.11 7.46
CA LEU A 183 24.02 -17.47 7.98
C LEU A 183 24.10 -18.65 8.96
N LYS A 184 24.95 -19.64 8.68
CA LYS A 184 25.18 -20.79 9.56
C LYS A 184 25.76 -20.36 10.91
N LYS A 185 26.77 -19.47 10.92
CA LYS A 185 27.40 -18.93 12.14
C LYS A 185 26.40 -18.27 13.09
N HIS A 186 25.42 -17.56 12.55
CA HIS A 186 24.39 -16.86 13.34
C HIS A 186 23.08 -17.65 13.50
N LYS A 187 23.06 -18.95 13.15
CA LYS A 187 21.86 -19.82 13.20
C LYS A 187 20.67 -19.28 12.38
N LEU A 188 20.94 -18.51 11.32
CA LEU A 188 19.97 -17.85 10.45
C LEU A 188 19.66 -18.63 9.15
N LEU A 189 20.17 -19.85 9.00
CA LEU A 189 19.96 -20.67 7.80
C LEU A 189 18.47 -20.95 7.52
N HIS A 190 17.63 -20.98 8.56
CA HIS A 190 16.19 -21.15 8.41
C HIS A 190 15.52 -20.00 7.62
N LEU A 191 16.07 -18.78 7.66
CA LEU A 191 15.58 -17.64 6.87
C LEU A 191 15.83 -17.79 5.37
N SER A 192 16.79 -18.64 5.02
CA SER A 192 17.24 -18.87 3.67
C SER A 192 16.42 -19.99 2.99
N LYS A 193 15.88 -20.94 3.77
CA LYS A 193 15.09 -22.09 3.29
C LYS A 193 13.95 -21.80 2.29
N PRO A 194 13.18 -20.68 2.40
CA PRO A 194 12.13 -20.38 1.40
C PRO A 194 12.67 -20.03 0.01
N PHE A 195 13.95 -19.66 -0.07
CA PHE A 195 14.57 -19.03 -1.25
C PHE A 195 15.67 -19.88 -1.85
N PHE A 196 16.51 -20.47 -0.99
CA PHE A 196 17.30 -21.62 -1.34
C PHE A 196 16.32 -22.76 -1.43
N ARG A 197 15.72 -22.95 -2.61
CA ARG A 197 15.22 -24.27 -2.95
C ARG A 197 16.42 -25.18 -2.72
N HIS A 198 16.38 -25.95 -1.63
CA HIS A 198 16.96 -27.29 -1.63
C HIS A 198 16.15 -28.10 -2.65
N GLY A 199 16.15 -27.65 -3.92
CA GLY A 199 16.24 -28.58 -4.99
C GLY A 199 17.47 -29.36 -4.60
N THR A 200 17.27 -30.64 -4.29
CA THR A 200 18.24 -31.63 -4.66
C THR A 200 18.92 -31.08 -5.91
N TYR A 201 20.18 -30.70 -5.78
CA TYR A 201 21.01 -30.44 -6.93
C TYR A 201 21.03 -31.82 -7.58
N LYS A 202 20.00 -32.14 -8.38
CA LYS A 202 20.01 -33.26 -9.30
C LYS A 202 21.11 -32.78 -10.20
N LYS A 203 22.35 -33.18 -9.88
CA LYS A 203 23.53 -32.98 -10.68
C LYS A 203 23.11 -33.53 -12.03
N THR A 204 22.64 -32.67 -12.92
CA THR A 204 22.10 -33.07 -14.22
C THR A 204 23.19 -33.75 -15.04
N GLY A 205 24.46 -33.52 -14.67
CA GLY A 205 25.64 -34.24 -15.16
C GLY A 205 25.84 -35.65 -14.60
N THR A 206 25.46 -35.99 -13.36
CA THR A 206 25.76 -37.35 -12.83
C THR A 206 24.87 -38.42 -13.41
N ARG A 207 23.66 -38.10 -13.88
CA ARG A 207 22.80 -39.09 -14.57
C ARG A 207 23.39 -39.49 -15.93
N LYS A 208 23.93 -38.53 -16.70
CA LYS A 208 24.60 -38.84 -17.97
C LYS A 208 25.92 -39.58 -17.75
N ILE A 209 26.72 -39.15 -16.77
CA ILE A 209 27.98 -39.82 -16.43
C ILE A 209 27.72 -41.25 -15.93
N ASN A 210 26.72 -41.46 -15.05
CA ASN A 210 26.36 -42.81 -14.60
C ASN A 210 25.76 -43.65 -15.74
N ALA A 211 24.96 -43.08 -16.63
CA ALA A 211 24.44 -43.82 -17.78
C ALA A 211 25.57 -44.27 -18.72
N GLN A 212 26.55 -43.40 -18.96
CA GLN A 212 27.70 -43.70 -19.80
C GLN A 212 28.65 -44.69 -19.13
N PHE A 213 28.86 -44.58 -17.81
CA PHE A 213 29.60 -45.57 -17.02
C PHE A 213 28.90 -46.94 -17.02
N MET A 214 27.58 -46.97 -16.84
CA MET A 214 26.81 -48.22 -16.89
C MET A 214 26.81 -48.83 -18.30
N LYS A 215 26.81 -48.00 -19.35
CA LYS A 215 26.97 -48.47 -20.73
C LYS A 215 28.35 -49.09 -20.95
N VAL A 216 29.42 -48.40 -20.58
CA VAL A 216 30.79 -48.93 -20.68
C VAL A 216 30.96 -50.20 -19.86
N LYS A 217 30.39 -50.24 -18.65
CA LYS A 217 30.41 -51.44 -17.81
C LYS A 217 29.72 -52.62 -18.51
N LYS A 218 28.55 -52.38 -19.11
CA LYS A 218 27.83 -53.40 -19.87
C LYS A 218 28.58 -53.83 -21.13
N ASP A 219 29.17 -52.89 -21.87
CA ASP A 219 29.99 -53.19 -23.05
C ASP A 219 31.22 -54.05 -22.67
N ILE A 220 31.82 -53.82 -21.49
CA ILE A 220 32.90 -54.66 -20.93
C ILE A 220 32.38 -56.04 -20.52
N GLU A 221 31.24 -56.12 -19.85
CA GLU A 221 30.60 -57.40 -19.48
C GLU A 221 30.26 -58.22 -20.74
N ASP A 222 29.63 -57.61 -21.74
CA ASP A 222 29.29 -58.23 -23.02
C ASP A 222 30.56 -58.67 -23.78
N PHE A 223 31.63 -57.86 -23.80
CA PHE A 223 32.91 -58.23 -24.41
C PHE A 223 33.57 -59.45 -23.75
N LEU A 224 33.47 -59.57 -22.43
CA LEU A 224 34.01 -60.70 -21.67
C LEU A 224 33.10 -61.94 -21.76
N GLU A 225 31.80 -61.76 -22.04
CA GLU A 225 30.85 -62.86 -22.28
C GLU A 225 30.84 -63.37 -23.73
N ASN A 226 31.44 -62.65 -24.68
CA ASN A 226 31.58 -63.10 -26.06
C ASN A 226 32.53 -64.31 -26.15
N ASP A 227 32.05 -65.40 -26.73
CA ASP A 227 32.73 -66.70 -26.82
C ASP A 227 34.11 -66.66 -27.50
N GLU A 228 34.35 -65.70 -28.40
CA GLU A 228 35.64 -65.53 -29.08
C GLU A 228 36.79 -65.20 -28.11
N ASN A 229 36.47 -64.63 -26.94
CA ASN A 229 37.43 -64.30 -25.88
C ASN A 229 37.40 -65.30 -24.72
N SER A 230 36.47 -66.27 -24.72
CA SER A 230 36.38 -67.28 -23.68
C SER A 230 37.24 -68.50 -24.05
N ARG A 231 38.13 -68.91 -23.16
CA ARG A 231 38.97 -70.09 -23.39
C ARG A 231 38.08 -71.33 -23.26
N MET A 232 37.87 -72.05 -24.37
CA MET A 232 37.23 -73.37 -24.36
C MET A 232 37.98 -74.29 -23.38
N CYS A 233 37.23 -74.95 -22.50
CA CYS A 233 37.83 -75.87 -21.54
C CYS A 233 38.46 -77.07 -22.26
N PRO A 234 39.67 -77.53 -21.87
CA PRO A 234 40.25 -78.71 -22.47
C PRO A 234 39.36 -79.93 -22.22
N GLY A 235 38.96 -80.62 -23.29
CA GLY A 235 38.19 -81.87 -23.25
C GLY A 235 36.65 -81.75 -23.24
N LYS A 236 36.07 -80.53 -23.17
CA LYS A 236 34.62 -80.31 -23.34
C LYS A 236 34.37 -79.10 -24.24
N LYS A 237 33.40 -79.20 -25.16
CA LYS A 237 32.95 -78.08 -26.01
C LYS A 237 32.11 -77.06 -25.22
N ASP A 238 32.61 -76.64 -24.06
CA ASP A 238 31.94 -75.72 -23.13
C ASP A 238 32.85 -74.52 -22.84
N PHE A 239 32.23 -73.35 -22.67
CA PHE A 239 32.88 -72.09 -22.31
C PHE A 239 32.52 -71.66 -20.87
N ILE A 240 33.49 -71.08 -20.15
CA ILE A 240 33.32 -70.59 -18.77
C ILE A 240 32.83 -69.14 -18.80
N ARG A 241 31.78 -68.81 -18.03
CA ARG A 241 31.33 -67.43 -17.82
C ARG A 241 31.96 -66.81 -16.57
N SER A 242 31.92 -65.47 -16.47
CA SER A 242 32.57 -64.66 -15.41
C SER A 242 32.27 -65.06 -13.95
N LYS A 243 31.26 -65.91 -13.68
CA LYS A 243 30.93 -66.44 -12.33
C LYS A 243 31.44 -67.86 -12.07
N GLY A 244 32.25 -68.43 -12.97
CA GLY A 244 32.84 -69.78 -12.82
C GLY A 244 31.90 -70.93 -13.19
N GLU A 245 30.72 -70.64 -13.71
CA GLU A 245 29.74 -71.63 -14.17
C GLU A 245 29.91 -71.91 -15.68
N SER A 246 29.72 -73.17 -16.09
CA SER A 246 29.69 -73.54 -17.50
C SER A 246 28.35 -73.13 -18.14
N GLN A 247 28.38 -72.78 -19.43
CA GLN A 247 27.19 -72.33 -20.16
C GLN A 247 26.03 -73.34 -20.11
N ALA A 248 26.32 -74.64 -20.09
CA ALA A 248 25.32 -75.70 -19.96
C ALA A 248 24.60 -75.66 -18.59
N MET A 249 25.32 -75.39 -17.49
CA MET A 249 24.73 -75.27 -16.16
C MET A 249 23.85 -74.02 -16.02
N ALA A 250 24.31 -72.89 -16.56
CA ALA A 250 23.51 -71.65 -16.55
C ALA A 250 22.20 -71.82 -17.35
N LYS A 251 22.25 -72.51 -18.50
CA LYS A 251 21.06 -72.81 -19.33
C LYS A 251 20.10 -73.76 -18.60
N ALA A 252 20.62 -74.77 -17.91
CA ALA A 252 19.82 -75.68 -17.10
C ALA A 252 19.13 -74.96 -15.92
N HIS A 253 19.84 -74.06 -15.22
CA HIS A 253 19.26 -73.23 -14.15
C HIS A 253 18.17 -72.28 -14.66
N LEU A 254 18.37 -71.67 -15.83
CA LEU A 254 17.37 -70.79 -16.43
C LEU A 254 16.11 -71.57 -16.84
N MET A 255 16.28 -72.77 -17.40
CA MET A 255 15.15 -73.64 -17.75
C MET A 255 14.41 -74.17 -16.51
N ALA A 256 15.12 -74.48 -15.42
CA ALA A 256 14.50 -74.87 -14.16
C ALA A 256 13.70 -73.72 -13.50
N SER A 257 14.09 -72.46 -13.75
CA SER A 257 13.44 -71.26 -13.20
C SER A 257 12.19 -70.82 -13.97
N VAL A 258 11.98 -71.33 -15.19
CA VAL A 258 10.82 -71.01 -16.06
C VAL A 258 9.70 -72.06 -15.92
N VAL A 259 9.96 -73.17 -15.22
CA VAL A 259 9.01 -74.29 -15.02
C VAL A 259 8.37 -74.27 -13.60
N LEU A 260 8.52 -73.19 -12.84
CA LEU A 260 7.77 -72.88 -11.62
C LEU A 260 6.99 -71.57 -11.80
#